data_AF-A0A432RNH5-F1
#
_entry.id   AF-A0A432RNH5-F1
#
_cell.length_a   1.000
_cell.length_b   1.000
_cell.length_c   1.000
_cell.angle_alpha   90.00
_cell.angle_beta   90.00
_cell.angle_gamma   90.00
#
_symmetry.space_group_name_H-M   'P 1'
#
loop_
_entity.id
_entity.type
_entity.pdbx_description
1 polymer ?
#
loop_
_entity_poly.entity_id
_entity_poly.type
_entity_poly.pdbx_seq_one_letter_code
_entity_poly.pdbx_strand_id
1 'polypeptide(L)'
;MLALGFSGAVRAGTGTLEQGREDFIRAEAALKSGKLKTFHQLLDGLTDYPLYPYLRYAALKRKPADENGTLSFIQAFPSSHYAKILRKRYLKRLAKTGRWAGFLEHYRADPEVELRCSYYRALYFTGKFADALEGARILWLSGESRPAECDELFLQLRRSELFSTNLAWDRFVLALENRQVGLARYLHRFLSPQDQMVGGIALTVHQKPILVAGRSGISPNTPRSGWIFAHGIQRLASKNLGRAVSAWDRLNGPYDISREYRHRTAQRLAILSAMRRAPDAYFRFLVLEPALSSQDARFWKLRSALMNENWSQADRSLGQLRANEKTMLQWKYWRA
;
A
#
# COMPACT_ATOMS: atom_id res chain seq x y z
N MET A 1 -28.32 -15.07 -56.46
CA MET A 1 -27.23 -14.16 -56.05
C MET A 1 -26.17 -15.01 -55.37
N LEU A 2 -25.00 -15.13 -55.98
CA LEU A 2 -23.91 -16.02 -55.55
C LEU A 2 -23.34 -15.62 -54.18
N ALA A 3 -23.32 -16.54 -53.23
CA ALA A 3 -22.55 -16.43 -52.00
C ALA A 3 -21.27 -17.26 -52.16
N LEU A 4 -20.16 -16.60 -52.50
CA LEU A 4 -18.83 -17.20 -52.50
C LEU A 4 -18.31 -17.24 -51.07
N GLY A 5 -18.19 -18.45 -50.53
CA GLY A 5 -17.57 -18.71 -49.23
C GLY A 5 -16.05 -18.60 -49.30
N PHE A 6 -15.47 -17.87 -48.36
CA PHE A 6 -14.05 -17.97 -48.02
C PHE A 6 -13.91 -18.73 -46.70
N SER A 7 -13.88 -20.07 -46.79
CA SER A 7 -13.35 -20.92 -45.72
C SER A 7 -11.84 -21.11 -45.95
N GLY A 8 -11.05 -20.12 -45.54
CA GLY A 8 -9.61 -20.27 -45.41
C GLY A 8 -9.28 -20.94 -44.07
N ALA A 9 -9.29 -22.27 -44.03
CA ALA A 9 -8.74 -23.00 -42.89
C ALA A 9 -7.21 -22.85 -42.89
N VAL A 10 -6.68 -21.98 -42.04
CA VAL A 10 -5.24 -21.96 -41.72
C VAL A 10 -4.93 -23.22 -40.90
N ARG A 11 -4.57 -24.30 -41.59
CA ARG A 11 -3.90 -25.46 -40.97
C ARG A 11 -2.47 -25.05 -40.65
N ALA A 12 -2.25 -24.47 -39.48
CA ALA A 12 -0.91 -24.48 -38.88
C ALA A 12 -0.56 -25.95 -38.57
N GLY A 13 0.54 -26.44 -39.14
CA GLY A 13 0.92 -27.85 -39.08
C GLY A 13 1.09 -28.36 -37.65
N THR A 14 0.39 -29.43 -37.29
CA THR A 14 0.58 -30.13 -36.01
C THR A 14 2.00 -30.70 -35.87
N GLY A 15 2.64 -31.10 -36.98
CA GLY A 15 4.03 -31.57 -37.01
C GLY A 15 5.07 -30.48 -36.71
N THR A 16 4.81 -29.22 -37.05
CA THR A 16 5.73 -28.10 -36.76
C THR A 16 5.69 -27.68 -35.29
N LEU A 17 4.56 -27.87 -34.59
CA LEU A 17 4.42 -27.52 -33.18
C LEU A 17 5.07 -28.56 -32.26
N GLU A 18 4.90 -29.85 -32.53
CA GLU A 18 5.52 -30.91 -31.74
C GLU A 18 7.05 -30.91 -31.89
N GLN A 19 7.57 -30.72 -33.11
CA GLN A 19 9.01 -30.54 -33.30
C GLN A 19 9.54 -29.30 -32.55
N GLY A 20 8.82 -28.18 -32.60
CA GLY A 20 9.17 -26.98 -31.84
C GLY A 20 9.17 -27.20 -30.33
N ARG A 21 8.29 -28.08 -29.81
CA ARG A 21 8.27 -28.46 -28.39
C ARG A 21 9.51 -29.26 -28.00
N GLU A 22 9.90 -30.24 -28.81
CA GLU A 22 11.12 -31.03 -28.55
C GLU A 22 12.37 -30.15 -28.61
N ASP A 23 12.47 -29.30 -29.64
CA ASP A 23 13.58 -28.35 -29.82
C ASP A 23 13.69 -27.38 -28.65
N PHE A 24 12.54 -26.90 -28.14
CA PHE A 24 12.48 -26.06 -26.94
C PHE A 24 13.04 -26.78 -25.70
N ILE A 25 12.64 -28.04 -25.46
CA ILE A 25 13.13 -28.83 -24.32
C ILE A 25 14.65 -29.04 -24.44
N ARG A 26 15.14 -29.36 -25.65
CA ARG A 26 16.58 -29.52 -25.92
C ARG A 26 17.33 -28.21 -25.71
N ALA A 27 16.78 -27.08 -26.15
CA ALA A 27 17.37 -25.76 -25.95
C ALA A 27 17.46 -25.40 -24.46
N GLU A 28 16.39 -25.65 -23.69
CA GLU A 28 16.39 -25.39 -22.26
C GLU A 28 17.44 -26.24 -21.52
N ALA A 29 17.53 -27.53 -21.85
CA ALA A 29 18.54 -28.44 -21.30
C ALA A 29 19.97 -27.99 -21.67
N ALA A 30 20.21 -27.64 -22.95
CA ALA A 30 21.49 -27.14 -23.42
C ALA A 30 21.89 -25.85 -22.69
N LEU A 31 20.94 -24.93 -22.49
CA LEU A 31 21.16 -23.71 -21.73
C LEU A 31 21.55 -24.06 -20.29
N LYS A 32 20.75 -24.88 -19.59
CA LYS A 32 20.99 -25.32 -18.21
C LYS A 32 22.41 -25.90 -18.04
N SER A 33 22.81 -26.82 -18.92
CA SER A 33 24.13 -27.47 -18.92
C SER A 33 25.28 -26.60 -19.46
N GLY A 34 25.05 -25.34 -19.84
CA GLY A 34 26.10 -24.43 -20.32
C GLY A 34 26.59 -24.70 -21.75
N LYS A 35 25.89 -25.55 -22.52
CA LYS A 35 26.19 -25.85 -23.92
C LYS A 35 25.70 -24.72 -24.84
N LEU A 36 26.33 -23.55 -24.73
CA LEU A 36 25.84 -22.31 -25.36
C LEU A 36 25.78 -22.37 -26.91
N LYS A 37 26.72 -23.07 -27.56
CA LYS A 37 26.70 -23.24 -29.01
C LYS A 37 25.46 -24.01 -29.46
N THR A 38 25.19 -25.15 -28.83
CA THR A 38 23.98 -25.97 -29.08
C THR A 38 22.71 -25.19 -28.76
N PHE A 39 22.71 -24.43 -27.67
CA PHE A 39 21.58 -23.58 -27.31
C PHE A 39 21.26 -22.55 -28.40
N HIS A 40 22.26 -21.81 -28.90
CA HIS A 40 22.03 -20.81 -29.96
C HIS A 40 21.55 -21.46 -31.27
N GLN A 41 22.15 -22.59 -31.67
CA GLN A 41 21.71 -23.32 -32.87
C GLN A 41 20.23 -23.75 -32.78
N LEU A 42 19.79 -24.25 -31.63
CA LEU A 42 18.39 -24.63 -31.41
C LEU A 42 17.48 -23.39 -31.31
N LEU A 43 17.97 -22.30 -30.71
CA LEU A 43 17.23 -21.06 -30.56
C LEU A 43 16.90 -20.42 -31.91
N ASP A 44 17.82 -20.45 -32.87
CA ASP A 44 17.65 -19.87 -34.21
C ASP A 44 16.50 -20.54 -34.99
N GLY A 45 16.25 -21.84 -34.75
CA GLY A 45 15.13 -22.58 -35.35
C GLY A 45 13.78 -22.37 -34.65
N LEU A 46 13.75 -21.67 -33.51
CA LEU A 46 12.56 -21.52 -32.67
C LEU A 46 11.91 -20.14 -32.76
N THR A 47 12.28 -19.28 -33.72
CA THR A 47 11.82 -17.87 -33.76
C THR A 47 10.30 -17.71 -33.78
N ASP A 48 9.59 -18.62 -34.45
CA ASP A 48 8.13 -18.61 -34.55
C ASP A 48 7.43 -19.42 -33.43
N TYR A 49 8.20 -20.08 -32.57
CA TYR A 49 7.66 -20.88 -31.47
C TYR A 49 7.14 -19.98 -30.33
N PRO A 50 5.93 -20.20 -29.77
CA PRO A 50 5.34 -19.30 -28.78
C PRO A 50 6.19 -19.01 -27.54
N LEU A 51 7.03 -19.97 -27.10
CA LEU A 51 7.89 -19.83 -25.93
C LEU A 51 9.32 -19.36 -26.26
N TYR A 52 9.59 -18.96 -27.51
CA TYR A 52 10.85 -18.35 -27.90
C TYR A 52 11.30 -17.17 -27.01
N PRO A 53 10.41 -16.24 -26.60
CA PRO A 53 10.80 -15.15 -25.70
C PRO A 53 11.28 -15.66 -24.33
N TYR A 54 10.78 -16.81 -23.85
CA TYR A 54 11.24 -17.37 -22.58
C TYR A 54 12.69 -17.86 -22.69
N LEU A 55 13.08 -18.55 -23.77
CA LEU A 55 14.46 -19.01 -23.95
C LEU A 55 15.45 -17.85 -24.04
N ARG A 56 15.09 -16.79 -24.80
CA ARG A 56 15.88 -15.55 -24.85
C ARG A 56 16.03 -14.90 -23.47
N TYR A 57 14.93 -14.80 -22.71
CA TYR A 57 14.96 -14.30 -21.34
C TYR A 57 15.85 -15.17 -20.42
N ALA A 58 15.73 -16.49 -20.52
CA ALA A 58 16.50 -17.42 -19.69
C ALA A 58 18.01 -17.29 -19.94
N ALA A 59 18.42 -17.06 -21.19
CA ALA A 59 19.81 -16.77 -21.53
C ALA A 59 20.30 -15.46 -20.92
N LEU A 60 19.53 -14.37 -21.05
CA LEU A 60 19.84 -13.07 -20.46
C LEU A 60 19.89 -13.11 -18.92
N LYS A 61 19.06 -13.96 -18.31
CA LYS A 61 19.08 -14.16 -16.86
C LYS A 61 20.44 -14.65 -16.36
N ARG A 62 21.14 -15.48 -17.15
CA ARG A 62 22.49 -16.03 -16.85
C ARG A 62 23.62 -15.07 -17.19
N LYS A 63 23.39 -14.07 -18.05
CA LYS A 63 24.37 -13.06 -18.46
C LYS A 63 23.91 -11.66 -18.06
N PRO A 64 23.83 -11.33 -16.76
CA PRO A 64 23.29 -10.05 -16.34
C PRO A 64 24.04 -8.86 -16.97
N ALA A 65 25.35 -8.96 -17.20
CA ALA A 65 26.15 -7.89 -17.80
C ALA A 65 25.81 -7.56 -19.27
N ASP A 66 25.01 -8.39 -19.94
CA ASP A 66 24.60 -8.16 -21.34
C ASP A 66 23.48 -7.12 -21.43
N GLU A 67 23.87 -5.84 -21.43
CA GLU A 67 22.94 -4.71 -21.54
C GLU A 67 22.31 -4.62 -22.92
N ASN A 68 23.09 -4.80 -23.99
CA ASN A 68 22.59 -4.73 -25.36
C ASN A 68 21.55 -5.83 -25.62
N GLY A 69 21.82 -7.07 -25.19
CA GLY A 69 20.86 -8.16 -25.28
C GLY A 69 19.60 -7.90 -24.45
N THR A 70 19.75 -7.29 -23.26
CA THR A 70 18.63 -6.89 -22.42
C THR A 70 17.75 -5.84 -23.10
N LEU A 71 18.34 -4.78 -23.63
CA LEU A 71 17.62 -3.70 -24.33
C LEU A 71 16.94 -4.21 -25.60
N SER A 72 17.64 -5.00 -26.41
CA SER A 72 17.09 -5.66 -27.59
C SER A 72 15.86 -6.53 -27.24
N PHE A 73 15.94 -7.31 -26.16
CA PHE A 73 14.79 -8.11 -25.71
C PHE A 73 13.61 -7.23 -25.28
N ILE A 74 13.88 -6.19 -24.50
CA ILE A 74 12.84 -5.26 -24.03
C ILE A 74 12.14 -4.58 -25.20
N GLN A 75 12.88 -4.22 -26.24
CA GLN A 75 12.34 -3.61 -27.46
C GLN A 75 11.53 -4.61 -28.29
N ALA A 76 12.00 -5.85 -28.41
CA ALA A 76 11.32 -6.90 -29.18
C ALA A 76 10.03 -7.41 -28.51
N PHE A 77 9.98 -7.43 -27.17
CA PHE A 77 8.84 -8.01 -26.42
C PHE A 77 8.31 -7.07 -25.33
N PRO A 78 7.91 -5.82 -25.64
CA PRO A 78 7.70 -4.76 -24.67
C PRO A 78 6.57 -5.04 -23.67
N SER A 79 5.54 -5.79 -24.08
CA SER A 79 4.38 -6.19 -23.27
C SER A 79 4.60 -7.46 -22.44
N SER A 80 5.68 -8.20 -22.68
CA SER A 80 5.94 -9.48 -22.01
C SER A 80 6.26 -9.32 -20.53
N HIS A 81 5.85 -10.31 -19.72
CA HIS A 81 6.24 -10.39 -18.31
C HIS A 81 7.78 -10.39 -18.14
N TYR A 82 8.49 -11.07 -19.04
CA TYR A 82 9.95 -11.14 -19.02
C TYR A 82 10.63 -9.78 -19.29
N ALA A 83 10.08 -8.97 -20.18
CA ALA A 83 10.60 -7.62 -20.43
C ALA A 83 10.42 -6.73 -19.19
N LYS A 84 9.32 -6.89 -18.43
CA LYS A 84 9.14 -6.18 -17.15
C LYS A 84 10.23 -6.57 -16.15
N ILE A 85 10.52 -7.87 -15.99
CA ILE A 85 11.59 -8.35 -15.10
C ILE A 85 12.97 -7.81 -15.52
N LEU A 86 13.30 -7.93 -16.80
CA LEU A 86 14.59 -7.48 -17.32
C LEU A 86 14.75 -5.97 -17.20
N ARG A 87 13.71 -5.19 -17.52
CA ARG A 87 13.71 -3.73 -17.36
C ARG A 87 13.96 -3.35 -15.90
N LYS A 88 13.25 -3.97 -14.95
CA LYS A 88 13.47 -3.72 -13.52
C LYS A 88 14.91 -4.01 -13.09
N ARG A 89 15.48 -5.15 -13.51
CA ARG A 89 16.89 -5.47 -13.25
C ARG A 89 17.85 -4.45 -13.85
N TYR A 90 17.60 -4.03 -15.08
CA TYR A 90 18.41 -3.05 -15.79
C TYR A 90 18.35 -1.68 -15.10
N LEU A 91 17.16 -1.21 -14.73
CA LEU A 91 16.96 0.04 -13.98
C LEU A 91 17.68 0.02 -12.62
N LYS A 92 17.60 -1.09 -11.87
CA LYS A 92 18.34 -1.23 -10.60
C LYS A 92 19.85 -1.10 -10.79
N ARG A 93 20.40 -1.67 -11.88
CA ARG A 93 21.82 -1.47 -12.22
C ARG A 93 22.11 -0.02 -12.56
N LEU A 94 21.31 0.61 -13.41
CA LEU A 94 21.48 2.01 -13.79
C LEU A 94 21.51 2.91 -12.56
N ALA A 95 20.55 2.73 -11.65
CA ALA A 95 20.47 3.45 -10.37
C ALA A 95 21.71 3.21 -9.49
N LYS A 96 22.16 1.95 -9.36
CA LYS A 96 23.38 1.62 -8.60
C LYS A 96 24.63 2.28 -9.19
N THR A 97 24.70 2.44 -10.51
CA THR A 97 25.83 3.05 -11.23
C THR A 97 25.67 4.56 -11.49
N GLY A 98 24.61 5.20 -10.99
CA GLY A 98 24.36 6.64 -11.21
C GLY A 98 24.09 7.04 -12.66
N ARG A 99 23.72 6.10 -13.54
CA ARG A 99 23.44 6.36 -14.96
C ARG A 99 22.00 6.87 -15.13
N TRP A 100 21.77 8.11 -14.68
CA TRP A 100 20.42 8.68 -14.53
C TRP A 100 19.70 8.98 -15.84
N ALA A 101 20.40 9.47 -16.87
CA ALA A 101 19.79 9.71 -18.17
C ALA A 101 19.20 8.43 -18.78
N GLY A 102 19.99 7.35 -18.83
CA GLY A 102 19.51 6.04 -19.27
C GLY A 102 18.42 5.46 -18.36
N PHE A 103 18.46 5.76 -17.05
CA PHE A 103 17.39 5.33 -16.15
C PHE A 103 16.06 5.96 -16.58
N LEU A 104 16.04 7.27 -16.83
CA LEU A 104 14.83 8.00 -17.21
C LEU A 104 14.29 7.56 -18.57
N GLU A 105 15.16 7.25 -19.53
CA GLU A 105 14.78 6.75 -20.86
C GLU A 105 13.98 5.44 -20.78
N HIS A 106 14.46 4.49 -19.97
CA HIS A 106 13.89 3.15 -19.89
C HIS A 106 12.89 2.97 -18.75
N TYR A 107 12.76 3.93 -17.84
CA TYR A 107 11.81 3.86 -16.74
C TYR A 107 10.36 3.81 -17.25
N ARG A 108 9.56 2.98 -16.60
CA ARG A 108 8.11 2.92 -16.74
C ARG A 108 7.53 2.87 -15.33
N ALA A 109 6.34 3.43 -15.14
CA ALA A 109 5.70 3.49 -13.83
C ALA A 109 5.64 2.08 -13.20
N ASP A 110 6.20 1.96 -11.99
CA ASP A 110 6.34 0.71 -11.26
C ASP A 110 5.82 0.89 -9.82
N PRO A 111 5.05 -0.07 -9.28
CA PRO A 111 4.59 0.01 -7.89
C PRO A 111 5.72 -0.15 -6.86
N GLU A 112 6.88 -0.70 -7.23
CA GLU A 112 8.00 -0.89 -6.33
C GLU A 112 8.60 0.45 -5.87
N VAL A 113 8.57 0.68 -4.55
CA VAL A 113 9.06 1.89 -3.91
C VAL A 113 10.53 2.16 -4.24
N GLU A 114 11.37 1.12 -4.30
CA GLU A 114 12.79 1.22 -4.64
C GLU A 114 13.02 1.90 -6.01
N LEU A 115 12.29 1.44 -7.04
CA LEU A 115 12.38 2.01 -8.38
C LEU A 115 11.77 3.41 -8.44
N ARG A 116 10.69 3.67 -7.70
CA ARG A 116 10.12 5.02 -7.59
C ARG A 116 11.10 6.00 -6.95
N CYS A 117 11.79 5.60 -5.88
CA CYS A 117 12.84 6.42 -5.27
C CYS A 117 14.00 6.65 -6.24
N SER A 118 14.43 5.62 -6.97
CA SER A 118 15.46 5.75 -8.01
C SER A 118 15.03 6.68 -9.14
N TYR A 119 13.75 6.67 -9.53
CA TYR A 119 13.18 7.57 -10.54
C TYR A 119 13.27 9.05 -10.11
N TYR A 120 12.78 9.39 -8.92
CA TYR A 120 12.85 10.77 -8.45
C TYR A 120 14.30 11.21 -8.15
N ARG A 121 15.20 10.29 -7.77
CA ARG A 121 16.65 10.58 -7.75
C ARG A 121 17.20 10.88 -9.14
N ALA A 122 16.81 10.09 -10.14
CA ALA A 122 17.23 10.33 -11.51
C ALA A 122 16.74 11.71 -12.01
N LEU A 123 15.51 12.09 -11.68
CA LEU A 123 14.99 13.44 -11.94
C LEU A 123 15.84 14.52 -11.24
N TYR A 124 16.16 14.32 -9.96
CA TYR A 124 16.97 15.26 -9.19
C TYR A 124 18.35 15.48 -9.82
N PHE A 125 19.07 14.38 -10.10
CA PHE A 125 20.43 14.45 -10.68
C PHE A 125 20.47 14.84 -12.16
N THR A 126 19.32 14.98 -12.82
CA THR A 126 19.22 15.52 -14.20
C THR A 126 18.57 16.90 -14.25
N GLY A 127 18.48 17.59 -13.10
CA GLY A 127 18.07 18.99 -13.03
C GLY A 127 16.55 19.22 -12.92
N LYS A 128 15.73 18.16 -12.84
CA LYS A 128 14.27 18.26 -12.67
C LYS A 128 13.91 18.31 -11.18
N PHE A 129 14.42 19.32 -10.49
CA PHE A 129 14.38 19.40 -9.02
C PHE A 129 12.95 19.46 -8.46
N ALA A 130 12.06 20.27 -9.05
CA ALA A 130 10.70 20.42 -8.56
C ALA A 130 9.93 19.08 -8.56
N ASP A 131 9.95 18.36 -9.68
CA ASP A 131 9.31 17.04 -9.82
C ASP A 131 9.93 16.01 -8.86
N ALA A 132 11.26 16.04 -8.72
CA ALA A 132 11.97 15.15 -7.81
C ALA A 132 11.58 15.35 -6.35
N LEU A 133 11.53 16.60 -5.89
CA LEU A 133 11.23 16.95 -4.51
C LEU A 133 9.75 16.72 -4.18
N GLU A 134 8.84 16.98 -5.12
CA GLU A 134 7.43 16.66 -4.92
C GLU A 134 7.20 15.14 -4.85
N GLY A 135 7.86 14.37 -5.72
CA GLY A 135 7.89 12.92 -5.63
C GLY A 135 8.47 12.41 -4.31
N ALA A 136 9.54 13.04 -3.81
CA ALA A 136 10.12 12.76 -2.51
C ALA A 136 9.11 12.99 -1.38
N ARG A 137 8.37 14.10 -1.42
CA ARG A 137 7.33 14.43 -0.43
C ARG A 137 6.22 13.37 -0.39
N ILE A 138 5.76 12.92 -1.57
CA ILE A 138 4.78 11.83 -1.69
C ILE A 138 5.33 10.51 -1.12
N LEU A 139 6.58 10.17 -1.43
CA LEU A 139 7.21 8.94 -0.94
C LEU A 139 7.51 8.98 0.57
N TRP A 140 7.77 10.17 1.10
CA TRP A 140 8.01 10.44 2.51
C TRP A 140 6.77 10.16 3.36
N LEU A 141 5.58 10.59 2.91
CA LEU A 141 4.30 10.42 3.62
C LEU A 141 3.84 8.95 3.67
N SER A 142 4.50 8.20 4.55
CA SER A 142 4.37 6.75 4.73
C SER A 142 4.54 6.36 6.18
N GLY A 143 3.69 5.45 6.66
CA GLY A 143 3.86 4.82 7.97
C GLY A 143 4.92 3.72 8.02
N GLU A 144 5.50 3.35 6.88
CA GLU A 144 6.50 2.29 6.77
C GLU A 144 7.89 2.85 6.46
N SER A 145 8.91 2.09 6.91
CA SER A 145 10.30 2.31 6.49
C SER A 145 10.41 2.19 4.98
N ARG A 146 11.25 3.04 4.40
CA ARG A 146 11.48 3.08 2.95
C ARG A 146 12.83 2.41 2.63
N PRO A 147 12.99 1.85 1.42
CA PRO A 147 14.28 1.31 0.98
C PRO A 147 15.39 2.37 1.05
N ALA A 148 16.64 1.93 1.23
CA ALA A 148 17.81 2.82 1.35
C ALA A 148 18.00 3.69 0.09
N GLU A 149 17.46 3.25 -1.04
CA GLU A 149 17.44 3.99 -2.30
C GLU A 149 16.71 5.33 -2.18
N CYS A 150 15.83 5.50 -1.19
CA CYS A 150 15.11 6.74 -0.89
C CYS A 150 15.91 7.71 -0.01
N ASP A 151 16.98 7.27 0.65
CA ASP A 151 17.65 8.07 1.70
C ASP A 151 18.27 9.35 1.15
N GLU A 152 18.95 9.25 0.01
CA GLU A 152 19.53 10.43 -0.65
C GLU A 152 18.43 11.41 -1.10
N LEU A 153 17.33 10.88 -1.64
CA LEU A 153 16.20 11.72 -2.05
C LEU A 153 15.56 12.43 -0.84
N PHE A 154 15.43 11.75 0.28
CA PHE A 154 14.92 12.33 1.52
C PHE A 154 15.91 13.28 2.19
N LEU A 155 17.21 13.11 1.98
CA LEU A 155 18.20 14.11 2.38
C LEU A 155 17.96 15.42 1.61
N GLN A 156 17.73 15.34 0.30
CA GLN A 156 17.45 16.52 -0.51
C GLN A 156 16.09 17.14 -0.18
N LEU A 157 15.05 16.34 0.03
CA LEU A 157 13.75 16.82 0.52
C LEU A 157 13.92 17.63 1.81
N ARG A 158 14.66 17.10 2.80
CA ARG A 158 14.87 17.78 4.09
C ARG A 158 15.62 19.11 4.01
N ARG A 159 16.33 19.37 2.90
CA ARG A 159 17.05 20.62 2.65
C ARG A 159 16.22 21.61 1.82
N SER A 160 15.05 21.20 1.33
CA SER A 160 14.18 22.05 0.51
C SER A 160 13.06 22.68 1.34
N GLU A 161 12.43 23.70 0.77
CA GLU A 161 11.28 24.39 1.35
C GLU A 161 10.02 23.52 1.48
N LEU A 162 9.98 22.37 0.77
CA LEU A 162 8.87 21.42 0.87
C LEU A 162 8.90 20.61 2.18
N PHE A 163 10.03 20.60 2.89
CA PHE A 163 10.12 19.92 4.17
C PHE A 163 9.79 20.86 5.32
N SER A 164 8.78 20.48 6.09
CA SER A 164 8.37 21.19 7.30
C SER A 164 8.32 20.23 8.50
N THR A 165 8.33 20.79 9.70
CA THR A 165 8.10 20.03 10.93
C THR A 165 6.71 19.37 10.96
N ASN A 166 5.72 19.97 10.28
CA ASN A 166 4.42 19.36 10.05
C ASN A 166 4.51 18.11 9.18
N LEU A 167 5.30 18.14 8.09
CA LEU A 167 5.53 16.96 7.25
C LEU A 167 6.25 15.83 8.02
N ALA A 168 7.17 16.19 8.92
CA ALA A 168 7.81 15.23 9.82
C ALA A 168 6.80 14.63 10.82
N TRP A 169 5.94 15.46 11.38
CA TRP A 169 4.86 15.03 12.28
C TRP A 169 3.88 14.07 11.60
N ASP A 170 3.44 14.38 10.38
CA ASP A 170 2.50 13.53 9.64
C ASP A 170 3.07 12.12 9.43
N ARG A 171 4.35 12.03 9.05
CA ARG A 171 5.04 10.74 8.92
C ARG A 171 5.21 10.04 10.28
N PHE A 172 5.49 10.80 11.34
CA PHE A 172 5.57 10.27 12.71
C PHE A 172 4.24 9.65 13.16
N VAL A 173 3.12 10.32 12.89
CA VAL A 173 1.76 9.81 13.14
C VAL A 173 1.51 8.53 12.35
N LEU A 174 1.76 8.55 11.03
CA LEU A 174 1.59 7.37 10.17
C LEU A 174 2.41 6.19 10.67
N ALA A 175 3.65 6.42 11.14
CA ALA A 175 4.50 5.38 11.69
C ALA A 175 3.92 4.78 12.98
N LEU A 176 3.36 5.60 13.86
CA LEU A 176 2.69 5.11 15.07
C LEU A 176 1.38 4.37 14.77
N GLU A 177 0.62 4.79 13.77
CA GLU A 177 -0.59 4.09 13.33
C GLU A 177 -0.25 2.70 12.74
N ASN A 178 0.81 2.62 11.95
CA ASN A 178 1.34 1.36 11.39
C ASN A 178 2.20 0.55 12.37
N ARG A 179 2.27 0.96 13.66
CA ARG A 179 3.05 0.28 14.71
C ARG A 179 4.55 0.21 14.44
N GLN A 180 5.08 1.06 13.57
CA GLN A 180 6.50 1.21 13.26
C GLN A 180 7.20 2.11 14.28
N VAL A 181 7.29 1.65 15.54
CA VAL A 181 7.82 2.45 16.66
C VAL A 181 9.28 2.86 16.45
N GLY A 182 10.09 2.00 15.82
CA GLY A 182 11.48 2.34 15.46
C GLY A 182 11.56 3.53 14.51
N LEU A 183 10.72 3.54 13.47
CA LEU A 183 10.60 4.67 12.55
C LEU A 183 10.09 5.92 13.26
N ALA A 184 9.06 5.81 14.10
CA ALA A 184 8.55 6.95 14.87
C ALA A 184 9.64 7.57 15.77
N ARG A 185 10.46 6.76 16.45
CA ARG A 185 11.62 7.26 17.21
C ARG A 185 12.65 7.94 16.33
N TYR A 186 12.95 7.38 15.15
CA TYR A 186 13.84 8.00 14.18
C TYR A 186 13.31 9.37 13.70
N LEU A 187 12.00 9.49 13.49
CA LEU A 187 11.34 10.71 13.01
C LEU A 187 11.19 11.79 14.09
N HIS A 188 11.16 11.40 15.35
CA HIS A 188 11.04 12.29 16.51
C HIS A 188 12.08 13.43 16.50
N ARG A 189 13.29 13.17 16.00
CA ARG A 189 14.36 14.18 15.89
C ARG A 189 14.09 15.30 14.89
N PHE A 190 13.16 15.11 13.96
CA PHE A 190 12.81 16.10 12.93
C PHE A 190 11.57 16.91 13.30
N LEU A 191 11.01 16.68 14.48
CA LEU A 191 9.90 17.46 14.99
C LEU A 191 10.38 18.86 15.41
N SER A 192 9.46 19.82 15.44
CA SER A 192 9.72 21.14 16.02
C SER A 192 10.12 21.00 17.50
N PRO A 193 10.86 21.96 18.06
CA PRO A 193 11.15 21.96 19.50
C PRO A 193 9.89 21.81 20.37
N GLN A 194 8.79 22.45 19.96
CA GLN A 194 7.48 22.36 20.61
C GLN A 194 6.89 20.94 20.52
N ASP A 195 7.02 20.29 19.36
CA ASP A 195 6.47 18.96 19.10
C ASP A 195 7.32 17.81 19.68
N GLN A 196 8.57 18.06 20.07
CA GLN A 196 9.40 17.00 20.68
C GLN A 196 8.79 16.47 21.98
N MET A 197 8.32 17.35 22.87
CA MET A 197 7.66 16.92 24.10
C MET A 197 6.42 16.08 23.80
N VAL A 198 5.56 16.58 22.90
CA VAL A 198 4.31 15.94 22.48
C VAL A 198 4.57 14.57 21.80
N GLY A 199 5.58 14.48 20.95
CA GLY A 199 6.02 13.23 20.32
C GLY A 199 6.54 12.20 21.33
N GLY A 200 7.24 12.64 22.38
CA GLY A 200 7.68 11.75 23.47
C GLY A 200 6.49 11.16 24.24
N ILE A 201 5.48 11.98 24.51
CA ILE A 201 4.22 11.53 25.12
C ILE A 201 3.48 10.57 24.19
N ALA A 202 3.41 10.86 22.89
CA ALA A 202 2.78 9.98 21.90
C ALA A 202 3.42 8.59 21.86
N LEU A 203 4.76 8.51 21.87
CA LEU A 203 5.51 7.25 21.95
C LEU A 203 5.19 6.48 23.24
N THR A 204 5.11 7.19 24.36
CA THR A 204 4.80 6.61 25.67
C THR A 204 3.37 6.07 25.72
N VAL A 205 2.39 6.85 25.27
CA VAL A 205 0.98 6.46 25.13
C VAL A 205 0.82 5.30 24.16
N HIS A 206 1.55 5.29 23.05
CA HIS A 206 1.53 4.16 22.11
C HIS A 206 1.92 2.85 22.82
N GLN A 207 2.96 2.86 23.66
CA GLN A 207 3.39 1.68 24.40
C GLN A 207 2.44 1.33 25.56
N LYS A 208 2.05 2.33 26.34
CA LYS A 208 1.20 2.22 27.55
C LYS A 208 -0.11 3.01 27.36
N PRO A 209 -1.08 2.50 26.57
CA PRO A 209 -2.28 3.26 26.21
C PRO A 209 -3.22 3.50 27.40
N ILE A 210 -3.06 2.81 28.53
CA ILE A 210 -3.83 3.11 29.75
C ILE A 210 -3.60 4.55 30.26
N LEU A 211 -2.48 5.18 29.90
CA LEU A 211 -2.16 6.53 30.35
C LEU A 211 -3.15 7.57 29.84
N VAL A 212 -3.81 7.37 28.69
CA VAL A 212 -4.84 8.33 28.23
C VAL A 212 -6.09 8.37 29.12
N ALA A 213 -6.23 7.47 30.08
CA ALA A 213 -7.27 7.52 31.10
C ALA A 213 -6.91 8.50 32.26
N GLY A 214 -6.36 9.68 31.93
CA GLY A 214 -6.08 10.77 32.89
C GLY A 214 -4.67 10.77 33.51
N ARG A 215 -3.72 10.00 32.97
CA ARG A 215 -2.33 9.93 33.46
C ARG A 215 -1.28 10.15 32.36
N SER A 216 -1.69 10.69 31.21
CA SER A 216 -0.82 10.92 30.05
C SER A 216 0.12 12.10 30.26
N GLY A 217 -0.19 13.00 31.19
CA GLY A 217 0.58 14.21 31.45
C GLY A 217 0.44 15.30 30.39
N ILE A 218 -0.40 15.09 29.36
CA ILE A 218 -0.65 16.09 28.31
C ILE A 218 -1.94 16.86 28.58
N SER A 219 -1.83 18.19 28.59
CA SER A 219 -2.98 19.09 28.69
C SER A 219 -3.83 19.05 27.41
N PRO A 220 -5.17 19.07 27.50
CA PRO A 220 -6.04 19.13 26.33
C PRO A 220 -5.80 20.34 25.41
N ASN A 221 -5.28 21.44 25.96
CA ASN A 221 -4.97 22.66 25.19
C ASN A 221 -3.61 22.59 24.47
N THR A 222 -2.80 21.55 24.72
CA THR A 222 -1.54 21.36 24.02
C THR A 222 -1.80 20.99 22.55
N PRO A 223 -1.13 21.63 21.58
CA PRO A 223 -1.26 21.25 20.17
C PRO A 223 -1.05 19.75 19.96
N ARG A 224 -1.86 19.15 19.06
CA ARG A 224 -1.84 17.72 18.69
C ARG A 224 -2.22 16.74 19.82
N SER A 225 -2.55 17.23 21.01
CA SER A 225 -2.96 16.39 22.16
C SER A 225 -4.21 15.56 21.84
N GLY A 226 -5.15 16.11 21.07
CA GLY A 226 -6.37 15.38 20.67
C GLY A 226 -6.09 14.16 19.80
N TRP A 227 -5.08 14.21 18.92
CA TRP A 227 -4.64 13.02 18.19
C TRP A 227 -4.05 11.98 19.14
N ILE A 228 -3.18 12.38 20.07
CA ILE A 228 -2.58 11.45 21.05
C ILE A 228 -3.65 10.77 21.89
N PHE A 229 -4.63 11.55 22.36
CA PHE A 229 -5.75 11.02 23.12
C PHE A 229 -6.54 10.01 22.29
N ALA A 230 -6.98 10.38 21.08
CA ALA A 230 -7.72 9.49 20.18
C ALA A 230 -6.95 8.20 19.85
N HIS A 231 -5.67 8.32 19.48
CA HIS A 231 -4.79 7.19 19.20
C HIS A 231 -4.62 6.27 20.41
N GLY A 232 -4.38 6.86 21.59
CA GLY A 232 -4.28 6.11 22.84
C GLY A 232 -5.57 5.37 23.19
N ILE A 233 -6.74 5.98 22.98
CA ILE A 233 -8.05 5.35 23.21
C ILE A 233 -8.25 4.17 22.24
N GLN A 234 -7.95 4.34 20.95
CA GLN A 234 -8.06 3.25 19.96
C GLN A 234 -7.18 2.04 20.32
N ARG A 235 -5.97 2.31 20.85
CA ARG A 235 -5.07 1.27 21.34
C ARG A 235 -5.55 0.64 22.64
N LEU A 236 -6.02 1.46 23.59
CA LEU A 236 -6.57 0.99 24.86
C LEU A 236 -7.79 0.10 24.63
N ALA A 237 -8.66 0.44 23.68
CA ALA A 237 -9.87 -0.33 23.37
C ALA A 237 -9.58 -1.78 22.98
N SER A 238 -8.41 -2.03 22.37
CA SER A 238 -7.96 -3.39 22.02
C SER A 238 -7.53 -4.19 23.25
N LYS A 239 -7.03 -3.53 24.30
CA LYS A 239 -6.54 -4.16 25.53
C LYS A 239 -7.61 -4.24 26.62
N ASN A 240 -8.35 -3.16 26.81
CA ASN A 240 -9.40 -3.02 27.82
C ASN A 240 -10.46 -2.04 27.30
N LEU A 241 -11.52 -2.60 26.71
CA LEU A 241 -12.61 -1.81 26.12
C LEU A 241 -13.33 -0.95 27.17
N GLY A 242 -13.66 -1.49 28.35
CA GLY A 242 -14.40 -0.75 29.37
C GLY A 242 -13.66 0.50 29.84
N ARG A 243 -12.33 0.40 30.06
CA ARG A 243 -11.51 1.57 30.39
C ARG A 243 -11.39 2.56 29.24
N ALA A 244 -11.29 2.08 27.99
CA ALA A 244 -11.24 2.96 26.82
C ALA A 244 -12.55 3.75 26.65
N VAL A 245 -13.68 3.06 26.76
CA VAL A 245 -15.03 3.64 26.74
C VAL A 245 -15.18 4.68 27.85
N SER A 246 -14.90 4.31 29.10
CA SER A 246 -15.03 5.23 30.23
C SER A 246 -14.12 6.46 30.08
N ALA A 247 -12.89 6.28 29.62
CA ALA A 247 -11.98 7.39 29.36
C ALA A 247 -12.46 8.28 28.21
N TRP A 248 -12.95 7.69 27.11
CA TRP A 248 -13.50 8.43 25.99
C TRP A 248 -14.71 9.27 26.41
N ASP A 249 -15.71 8.64 27.03
CA ASP A 249 -16.97 9.27 27.40
C ASP A 249 -16.75 10.43 28.40
N ARG A 250 -15.78 10.30 29.31
CA ARG A 250 -15.46 11.32 30.32
C ARG A 250 -14.53 12.43 29.85
N LEU A 251 -13.52 12.10 29.02
CA LEU A 251 -12.36 13.00 28.82
C LEU A 251 -12.27 13.59 27.41
N ASN A 252 -13.06 13.16 26.43
CA ASN A 252 -12.85 13.58 25.04
C ASN A 252 -13.19 15.07 24.74
N GLY A 253 -14.02 15.70 25.56
CA GLY A 253 -14.60 17.03 25.29
C GLY A 253 -13.55 18.15 25.20
N PRO A 254 -12.67 18.30 26.21
CA PRO A 254 -11.64 19.34 26.20
C PRO A 254 -10.56 19.19 25.14
N TYR A 255 -10.40 18.02 24.53
CA TYR A 255 -9.38 17.79 23.51
C TYR A 255 -9.85 18.29 22.13
N ASP A 256 -8.99 19.03 21.45
CA ASP A 256 -9.17 19.34 20.02
C ASP A 256 -8.86 18.11 19.16
N ILE A 257 -9.87 17.26 18.97
CA ILE A 257 -9.82 16.05 18.16
C ILE A 257 -10.46 16.36 16.81
N SER A 258 -9.69 16.20 15.72
CA SER A 258 -10.22 16.36 14.36
C SER A 258 -11.44 15.49 14.12
N ARG A 259 -12.35 15.96 13.26
CA ARG A 259 -13.58 15.23 12.90
C ARG A 259 -13.30 13.79 12.49
N GLU A 260 -12.25 13.57 11.70
CA GLU A 260 -11.85 12.24 11.26
C GLU A 260 -11.42 11.34 12.43
N TYR A 261 -10.51 11.80 13.30
CA TYR A 261 -10.04 11.00 14.44
C TYR A 261 -11.14 10.77 15.47
N ARG A 262 -12.03 11.74 15.66
CA ARG A 262 -13.19 11.62 16.55
C ARG A 262 -14.14 10.54 16.04
N HIS A 263 -14.52 10.60 14.77
CA HIS A 263 -15.38 9.61 14.13
C HIS A 263 -14.74 8.21 14.14
N ARG A 264 -13.48 8.09 13.70
CA ARG A 264 -12.73 6.82 13.68
C ARG A 264 -12.66 6.18 15.07
N THR A 265 -12.41 6.97 16.11
CA THR A 265 -12.33 6.49 17.49
C THR A 265 -13.70 6.04 18.02
N ALA A 266 -14.73 6.87 17.87
CA ALA A 266 -16.10 6.53 18.26
C ALA A 266 -16.59 5.27 17.54
N GLN A 267 -16.35 5.16 16.24
CA GLN A 267 -16.71 3.99 15.44
C GLN A 267 -16.01 2.72 15.94
N ARG A 268 -14.70 2.81 16.25
CA ARG A 268 -13.95 1.67 16.81
C ARG A 268 -14.54 1.22 18.15
N LEU A 269 -14.88 2.17 19.03
CA LEU A 269 -15.51 1.84 20.32
C LEU A 269 -16.88 1.21 20.14
N ALA A 270 -17.72 1.73 19.24
CA ALA A 270 -19.05 1.18 18.95
C ALA A 270 -18.97 -0.26 18.41
N ILE A 271 -18.11 -0.50 17.41
CA ILE A 271 -17.89 -1.84 16.84
C ILE A 271 -17.40 -2.82 17.91
N LEU A 272 -16.39 -2.46 18.69
CA LEU A 272 -15.86 -3.34 19.74
C LEU A 272 -16.89 -3.61 20.85
N SER A 273 -17.73 -2.62 21.17
CA SER A 273 -18.82 -2.78 22.14
C SER A 273 -19.87 -3.76 21.65
N ALA A 274 -20.26 -3.66 20.37
CA ALA A 274 -21.20 -4.60 19.73
C ALA A 274 -20.62 -6.02 19.66
N MET A 275 -19.35 -6.17 19.28
CA MET A 275 -18.66 -7.47 19.27
C MET A 275 -18.65 -8.14 20.65
N ARG A 276 -18.53 -7.35 21.73
CA ARG A 276 -18.57 -7.82 23.12
C ARG A 276 -19.99 -7.88 23.70
N ARG A 277 -21.03 -7.65 22.89
CA ARG A 277 -22.44 -7.64 23.30
C ARG A 277 -22.71 -6.71 24.50
N ALA A 278 -22.06 -5.54 24.51
CA ALA A 278 -22.35 -4.54 25.53
C ALA A 278 -23.82 -4.07 25.38
N PRO A 279 -24.61 -3.98 26.46
CA PRO A 279 -26.03 -3.61 26.38
C PRO A 279 -26.26 -2.24 25.72
N ASP A 280 -25.33 -1.30 25.88
CA ASP A 280 -25.39 0.06 25.32
C ASP A 280 -24.78 0.18 23.91
N ALA A 281 -24.31 -0.93 23.32
CA ALA A 281 -23.53 -0.89 22.07
C ALA A 281 -24.28 -0.23 20.91
N TYR A 282 -25.59 -0.46 20.79
CA TYR A 282 -26.41 0.14 19.73
C TYR A 282 -26.37 1.68 19.78
N PHE A 283 -26.48 2.27 20.98
CA PHE A 283 -26.51 3.71 21.16
C PHE A 283 -25.19 4.38 20.78
N ARG A 284 -24.06 3.67 20.91
CA ARG A 284 -22.75 4.17 20.49
C ARG A 284 -22.64 4.39 18.97
N PHE A 285 -23.49 3.75 18.17
CA PHE A 285 -23.56 4.03 16.73
C PHE A 285 -24.40 5.26 16.37
N LEU A 286 -25.23 5.78 17.29
CA LEU A 286 -26.12 6.90 17.00
C LEU A 286 -25.38 8.23 16.88
N VAL A 287 -24.22 8.36 17.52
CA VAL A 287 -23.35 9.54 17.42
C VAL A 287 -22.46 9.53 16.16
N LEU A 288 -22.48 8.44 15.39
CA LEU A 288 -21.65 8.33 14.18
C LEU A 288 -22.32 9.03 13.01
N GLU A 289 -21.51 9.75 12.26
CA GLU A 289 -21.95 10.36 11.01
C GLU A 289 -22.18 9.26 9.94
N PRO A 290 -23.39 9.17 9.35
CA PRO A 290 -23.70 8.12 8.37
C PRO A 290 -22.78 8.14 7.14
N ALA A 291 -22.38 9.34 6.69
CA ALA A 291 -21.51 9.52 5.52
C ALA A 291 -20.11 8.94 5.73
N LEU A 292 -19.54 9.07 6.93
CA LEU A 292 -18.20 8.57 7.29
C LEU A 292 -18.22 7.12 7.80
N SER A 293 -19.38 6.59 8.18
CA SER A 293 -19.49 5.25 8.74
C SER A 293 -19.05 4.17 7.75
N SER A 294 -18.28 3.19 8.22
CA SER A 294 -17.87 2.04 7.41
C SER A 294 -19.03 1.07 7.21
N GLN A 295 -18.88 0.16 6.25
CA GLN A 295 -19.81 -0.97 6.07
C GLN A 295 -19.87 -1.82 7.35
N ASP A 296 -18.72 -2.07 7.98
CA ASP A 296 -18.64 -2.80 9.25
C ASP A 296 -19.42 -2.10 10.37
N ALA A 297 -19.36 -0.76 10.45
CA ALA A 297 -20.10 -0.02 11.45
C ALA A 297 -21.62 -0.18 11.27
N ARG A 298 -22.10 -0.06 10.02
CA ARG A 298 -23.52 -0.33 9.69
C ARG A 298 -23.90 -1.77 9.99
N PHE A 299 -23.01 -2.72 9.69
CA PHE A 299 -23.23 -4.14 9.98
C PHE A 299 -23.38 -4.40 11.48
N TRP A 300 -22.45 -3.88 12.29
CA TRP A 300 -22.45 -4.08 13.73
C TRP A 300 -23.56 -3.31 14.45
N LYS A 301 -24.00 -2.17 13.91
CA LYS A 301 -25.19 -1.46 14.40
C LYS A 301 -26.44 -2.33 14.30
N LEU A 302 -26.70 -2.90 13.12
CA LEU A 302 -27.83 -3.81 12.89
C LEU A 302 -27.71 -5.07 13.75
N ARG A 303 -26.53 -5.71 13.78
CA ARG A 303 -26.31 -6.87 14.66
C ARG A 303 -26.57 -6.56 16.12
N SER A 304 -26.18 -5.38 16.60
CA SER A 304 -26.45 -4.96 17.98
C SER A 304 -27.95 -4.84 18.25
N ALA A 305 -28.76 -4.37 17.30
CA ALA A 305 -30.21 -4.32 17.45
C ALA A 305 -30.82 -5.73 17.48
N LEU A 306 -30.41 -6.60 16.55
CA LEU A 306 -30.88 -7.98 16.44
C LEU A 306 -30.52 -8.82 17.67
N MET A 307 -29.30 -8.68 18.21
CA MET A 307 -28.85 -9.36 19.43
C MET A 307 -29.65 -8.98 20.68
N ASN A 308 -30.30 -7.81 20.67
CA ASN A 308 -31.17 -7.35 21.75
C ASN A 308 -32.67 -7.49 21.38
N GLU A 309 -32.99 -8.22 20.31
CA GLU A 309 -34.36 -8.44 19.81
C GLU A 309 -35.14 -7.13 19.57
N ASN A 310 -34.42 -6.04 19.30
CA ASN A 310 -35.02 -4.73 19.08
C ASN A 310 -35.32 -4.52 17.60
N TRP A 311 -36.45 -5.05 17.16
CA TRP A 311 -36.87 -5.03 15.75
C TRP A 311 -37.03 -3.61 15.18
N SER A 312 -37.48 -2.63 15.98
CA SER A 312 -37.56 -1.22 15.56
C SER A 312 -36.18 -0.60 15.30
N GLN A 313 -35.18 -0.93 16.13
CA GLN A 313 -33.80 -0.51 15.89
C GLN A 313 -33.16 -1.23 14.70
N ALA A 314 -33.52 -2.50 14.49
CA ALA A 314 -33.05 -3.29 13.36
C ALA A 314 -33.57 -2.71 12.03
N ASP A 315 -34.87 -2.44 11.93
CA ASP A 315 -35.50 -1.83 10.75
C ASP A 315 -34.87 -0.46 10.41
N ARG A 316 -34.73 0.42 11.41
CA ARG A 316 -34.04 1.71 11.23
C ARG A 316 -32.61 1.54 10.72
N SER A 317 -31.89 0.51 11.19
CA SER A 317 -30.52 0.23 10.75
C SER A 317 -30.48 -0.29 9.30
N LEU A 318 -31.44 -1.14 8.91
CA LEU A 318 -31.62 -1.61 7.52
C LEU A 318 -31.95 -0.45 6.56
N GLY A 319 -32.68 0.55 7.03
CA GLY A 319 -32.98 1.77 6.28
C GLY A 319 -31.73 2.59 5.92
N GLN A 320 -30.70 2.56 6.78
CA GLN A 320 -29.46 3.33 6.66
C GLN A 320 -28.35 2.63 5.85
N LEU A 321 -28.61 1.45 5.30
CA LEU A 321 -27.68 0.76 4.41
C LEU A 321 -27.47 1.55 3.10
N ARG A 322 -26.26 1.47 2.54
CA ARG A 322 -25.97 2.01 1.21
C ARG A 322 -26.61 1.16 0.12
N ALA A 323 -26.79 1.73 -1.07
CA ALA A 323 -27.46 1.07 -2.19
C ALA A 323 -26.82 -0.28 -2.56
N ASN A 324 -25.48 -0.32 -2.64
CA ASN A 324 -24.73 -1.55 -2.90
C ASN A 324 -24.91 -2.59 -1.79
N GLU A 325 -24.96 -2.16 -0.53
CA GLU A 325 -25.17 -3.04 0.62
C GLU A 325 -26.55 -3.69 0.58
N LYS A 326 -27.63 -2.95 0.32
CA LYS A 326 -29.01 -3.50 0.28
C LYS A 326 -29.18 -4.73 -0.64
N THR A 327 -28.28 -4.94 -1.59
CA THR A 327 -28.31 -6.09 -2.50
C THR A 327 -27.68 -7.38 -1.93
N MET A 328 -26.89 -7.29 -0.86
CA MET A 328 -26.18 -8.45 -0.29
C MET A 328 -27.15 -9.41 0.42
N LEU A 329 -26.89 -10.71 0.29
CA LEU A 329 -27.78 -11.77 0.75
C LEU A 329 -28.12 -11.63 2.24
N GLN A 330 -27.13 -11.33 3.09
CA GLN A 330 -27.37 -11.20 4.53
C GLN A 330 -28.38 -10.08 4.87
N TRP A 331 -28.44 -9.01 4.08
CA TRP A 331 -29.33 -7.88 4.34
C TRP A 331 -30.73 -8.09 3.80
N LYS A 332 -30.85 -8.82 2.69
CA LYS A 332 -32.15 -9.29 2.20
C LYS A 332 -32.79 -10.25 3.20
N TYR A 333 -32.01 -11.18 3.75
CA TYR A 333 -32.49 -12.13 4.76
C TYR A 333 -33.06 -11.41 5.99
N TRP A 334 -32.33 -10.45 6.59
CA TRP A 334 -32.81 -9.75 7.79
C TRP A 334 -33.95 -8.75 7.53
N ARG A 335 -34.24 -8.44 6.27
CA ARG A 335 -35.35 -7.56 5.89
C ARG A 335 -36.64 -8.33 5.62
N ALA A 336 -36.55 -9.55 5.10
CA ALA A 336 -37.68 -10.45 4.94
C ALA A 336 -38.13 -10.96 6.31
#